data_AF-A0A4Q7VHN7-F1
#
_entry.id   AF-A0A4Q7VHN7-F1
#
_cell.length_a   1.000
_cell.length_b   1.000
_cell.length_c   1.000
_cell.angle_alpha   90.00
_cell.angle_beta   90.00
_cell.angle_gamma   90.00
#
_symmetry.space_group_name_H-M   'P 1'
#
loop_
_entity.id
_entity.type
_entity.pdbx_description
1 polymer ?
#
loop_
_entity_poly.entity_id
_entity_poly.type
_entity_poly.pdbx_seq_one_letter_code
_entity_poly.pdbx_strand_id
1 'polypeptide(L)'
;MNKIFSSRKLTIINFIIVTYFILIYLINYREVDFVLIGVFRELLTIPFLLAQIVFLILGTRHLMKNKERNVITMLSVIALTLCTIITIGSFF
;
A
#
# COMPACT_ATOMS: atom_id res chain seq x y z
N MET A 1 -10.28 26.15 -4.92
CA MET A 1 -9.53 25.24 -5.81
C MET A 1 -9.43 23.87 -5.17
N ASN A 2 -10.00 22.86 -5.85
CA ASN A 2 -10.20 21.49 -5.39
C ASN A 2 -8.88 20.77 -5.05
N LYS A 3 -8.48 20.78 -3.76
CA LYS A 3 -7.34 20.01 -3.22
C LYS A 3 -7.78 18.54 -3.05
N ILE A 4 -8.09 17.87 -4.16
CA ILE A 4 -8.70 16.51 -4.20
C ILE A 4 -7.81 15.46 -3.50
N PHE A 5 -6.50 15.70 -3.37
CA PHE A 5 -5.60 14.93 -2.53
C PHE A 5 -4.94 15.82 -1.47
N SER A 6 -5.49 15.82 -0.26
CA SER A 6 -4.75 16.25 0.91
C SER A 6 -3.66 15.21 1.19
N SER A 7 -2.44 15.65 1.52
CA SER A 7 -1.31 14.79 1.89
C SER A 7 -1.69 13.74 2.94
N ARG A 8 -2.62 14.10 3.85
CA ARG A 8 -3.19 13.21 4.86
C ARG A 8 -3.98 12.04 4.27
N LYS A 9 -4.80 12.24 3.24
CA LYS A 9 -5.59 11.17 2.61
C LYS A 9 -4.68 10.17 1.90
N LEU A 10 -3.65 10.66 1.22
CA LEU A 10 -2.66 9.83 0.53
C LEU A 10 -1.89 8.95 1.52
N THR A 11 -1.45 9.53 2.65
CA THR A 11 -0.82 8.78 3.74
C THR A 11 -1.72 7.70 4.31
N ILE A 12 -3.00 8.00 4.58
CA ILE A 12 -3.95 7.03 5.14
C ILE A 12 -4.12 5.84 4.17
N ILE A 13 -4.29 6.10 2.89
CA ILE A 13 -4.45 5.03 1.88
C ILE A 13 -3.18 4.17 1.80
N ASN A 14 -2.00 4.79 1.72
CA ASN A 14 -0.73 4.06 1.72
C ASN A 14 -0.59 3.16 2.95
N PHE A 15 -0.98 3.66 4.13
CA PHE A 15 -0.90 2.90 5.38
C PHE A 15 -1.88 1.72 5.42
N ILE A 16 -3.10 1.89 4.88
CA ILE A 16 -4.08 0.81 4.74
C ILE A 16 -3.54 -0.30 3.85
N ILE A 17 -2.97 0.05 2.69
CA ILE A 17 -2.39 -0.93 1.75
C ILE A 17 -1.24 -1.70 2.39
N VAL A 18 -0.30 -1.00 3.02
CA VAL A 18 0.84 -1.63 3.71
C VAL A 18 0.37 -2.56 4.82
N THR A 19 -0.60 -2.11 5.62
CA THR A 19 -1.16 -2.91 6.72
C THR A 19 -1.86 -4.18 6.20
N TYR A 20 -2.62 -4.06 5.11
CA TYR A 20 -3.27 -5.21 4.47
C TYR A 20 -2.25 -6.27 4.05
N PHE A 21 -1.17 -5.88 3.34
CA PHE A 21 -0.15 -6.84 2.91
C PHE A 21 0.64 -7.46 4.07
N ILE A 22 0.93 -6.69 5.13
CA ILE A 22 1.55 -7.22 6.34
C ILE A 22 0.65 -8.28 7.01
N LEU A 23 -0.66 -8.04 7.08
CA LEU A 23 -1.62 -9.00 7.63
C LEU A 23 -1.68 -10.26 6.78
N ILE A 24 -1.75 -10.14 5.45
CA ILE A 24 -1.71 -11.30 4.55
C ILE A 24 -0.42 -12.09 4.73
N TYR A 25 0.73 -11.41 4.81
CA TYR A 25 2.01 -12.06 5.07
C TYR A 25 2.02 -12.83 6.39
N LEU A 26 1.50 -12.23 7.47
CA LEU A 26 1.42 -12.88 8.78
C LEU A 26 0.47 -14.08 8.80
N ILE A 27 -0.68 -13.97 8.14
CA ILE A 27 -1.65 -15.06 7.97
C ILE A 27 -1.00 -16.23 7.22
N ASN A 28 -0.24 -15.94 6.17
CA ASN A 28 0.44 -16.96 5.38
C ASN A 28 1.59 -17.61 6.19
N TYR A 29 2.34 -16.82 6.96
CA TYR A 29 3.42 -17.33 7.84
C TYR A 29 2.89 -18.21 8.98
N ARG A 30 1.67 -17.95 9.46
CA ARG A 30 1.01 -18.73 10.51
C ARG A 30 0.16 -19.88 9.97
N GLU A 31 0.16 -20.12 8.67
CA GLU A 31 -0.60 -21.18 7.99
C GLU A 31 -2.06 -21.23 8.45
N VAL A 32 -2.68 -20.05 8.60
CA VAL A 32 -4.07 -19.96 9.06
C VAL A 32 -4.99 -20.43 7.94
N ASP A 33 -5.37 -21.71 8.01
CA ASP A 33 -6.21 -22.37 7.01
C ASP A 33 -7.70 -22.14 7.29
N PHE A 34 -8.20 -20.98 6.87
CA PHE A 34 -9.62 -20.66 6.92
C PHE A 34 -10.12 -20.36 5.51
N VAL A 35 -11.09 -21.13 5.01
CA VAL A 35 -11.60 -21.05 3.62
C VAL A 35 -12.03 -19.62 3.27
N LEU A 36 -12.73 -18.93 4.17
CA LEU A 36 -13.19 -17.56 3.94
C LEU A 36 -12.01 -16.58 3.80
N ILE A 37 -10.95 -16.75 4.59
CA ILE A 37 -9.74 -15.92 4.53
C ILE A 37 -8.99 -16.16 3.21
N GLY A 38 -8.95 -17.41 2.73
CA GLY A 38 -8.40 -17.75 1.42
C GLY A 38 -9.08 -16.99 0.28
N VAL A 39 -10.42 -17.00 0.25
CA VAL A 39 -11.21 -16.29 -0.78
C VAL A 39 -10.99 -14.78 -0.72
N PHE A 40 -11.03 -14.18 0.47
CA PHE A 40 -10.78 -12.74 0.62
C PHE A 40 -9.35 -12.37 0.22
N ARG A 41 -8.36 -13.21 0.56
CA ARG A 41 -6.97 -13.03 0.16
C ARG A 41 -6.87 -12.96 -1.35
N GLU A 42 -7.40 -13.95 -2.08
CA GLU A 42 -7.28 -13.98 -3.54
C GLU A 42 -8.03 -12.82 -4.20
N LEU A 43 -9.26 -12.55 -3.74
CA LEU A 43 -10.11 -11.50 -4.31
C LEU A 43 -9.52 -10.10 -4.09
N LEU A 44 -8.97 -9.82 -2.90
CA LEU A 44 -8.47 -8.49 -2.54
C LEU A 44 -7.00 -8.30 -2.95
N THR A 45 -6.21 -9.35 -3.10
CA THR A 45 -4.77 -9.16 -3.38
C THR A 45 -4.52 -8.55 -4.76
N ILE A 46 -5.26 -8.94 -5.80
CA ILE A 46 -5.15 -8.34 -7.14
C ILE A 46 -5.48 -6.83 -7.14
N PRO A 47 -6.64 -6.37 -6.63
CA PRO A 47 -6.95 -4.95 -6.60
C PRO A 47 -6.01 -4.17 -5.67
N PHE A 48 -5.55 -4.74 -4.54
CA PHE A 48 -4.57 -4.09 -3.66
C PHE A 48 -3.17 -4.00 -4.30
N LEU A 49 -2.75 -4.99 -5.10
CA LEU A 49 -1.52 -4.94 -5.89
C LEU A 49 -1.55 -3.79 -6.90
N LEU A 50 -2.66 -3.68 -7.65
CA LEU A 50 -2.88 -2.58 -8.58
C LEU A 50 -2.91 -1.23 -7.86
N ALA A 51 -3.66 -1.14 -6.76
CA ALA A 51 -3.75 0.07 -5.95
C ALA A 51 -2.36 0.50 -5.44
N GLN A 52 -1.55 -0.43 -4.95
CA GLN A 52 -0.18 -0.16 -4.50
C GLN A 52 0.66 0.54 -5.58
N ILE A 53 0.67 0.03 -6.81
CA ILE A 53 1.42 0.62 -7.93
C ILE A 53 0.87 2.01 -8.28
N VAL A 54 -0.45 2.15 -8.38
CA VAL A 54 -1.10 3.43 -8.70
C VAL A 54 -0.80 4.48 -7.63
N PHE A 55 -0.94 4.14 -6.35
CA PHE A 55 -0.68 5.04 -5.23
C PHE A 55 0.81 5.36 -5.05
N LEU A 56 1.71 4.48 -5.47
CA LEU A 56 3.15 4.75 -5.49
C LEU A 56 3.50 5.81 -6.56
N ILE A 57 2.93 5.70 -7.76
CA ILE A 57 3.10 6.71 -8.83
C ILE A 57 2.46 8.05 -8.41
N LEU A 58 1.27 8.01 -7.82
CA LEU A 58 0.61 9.22 -7.31
C LEU A 58 1.38 9.84 -6.14
N GLY A 59 1.90 9.01 -5.22
CA GLY A 59 2.70 9.38 -4.07
C GLY A 59 3.98 10.12 -4.45
N THR A 60 4.75 9.53 -5.36
CA THR A 60 6.00 10.12 -5.87
C THR A 60 5.75 11.42 -6.63
N ARG A 61 4.74 11.45 -7.52
CA ARG A 61 4.35 12.68 -8.23
C ARG A 61 3.89 13.78 -7.28
N HIS A 62 3.13 13.43 -6.24
CA HIS A 62 2.68 14.39 -5.23
C HIS A 62 3.86 14.98 -4.45
N LEU A 63 4.86 14.15 -4.11
CA LEU A 63 6.07 14.56 -3.39
C LEU A 63 6.98 15.46 -4.25
N MET A 64 7.06 15.22 -5.56
CA MET A 64 7.82 16.07 -6.48
C MET A 64 7.15 17.42 -6.75
N LYS A 65 5.81 17.45 -6.81
CA LYS A 65 5.04 18.64 -7.21
C LYS A 65 4.76 19.59 -6.03
N ASN A 66 4.65 19.06 -4.82
CA ASN A 66 4.49 19.86 -3.61
C ASN A 66 5.83 19.98 -2.87
N LYS A 67 6.40 21.20 -2.83
CA LYS A 67 7.61 21.53 -2.05
C LYS A 67 7.41 21.39 -0.53
N GLU A 68 6.17 21.26 -0.06
CA GLU A 68 5.87 21.06 1.35
C GLU A 68 6.30 19.65 1.77
N ARG A 69 7.47 19.58 2.42
CA ARG A 69 8.07 18.39 3.02
C ARG A 69 7.20 17.86 4.18
N ASN A 70 6.06 17.27 3.85
CA ASN A 70 5.34 16.42 4.80
C ASN A 70 6.13 15.12 4.95
N VAL A 71 7.00 15.08 5.96
CA VAL A 71 7.86 13.92 6.31
C VAL A 71 7.02 12.64 6.46
N ILE A 72 5.79 12.78 6.97
CA ILE A 72 4.82 11.68 7.11
C ILE A 72 4.44 11.09 5.74
N THR A 73 4.18 11.93 4.75
CA THR A 73 3.82 11.47 3.40
C THR A 73 5.02 10.83 2.71
N MET A 74 6.22 11.38 2.88
CA MET A 74 7.46 10.76 2.41
C MET A 74 7.66 9.37 3.02
N LEU A 75 7.53 9.24 4.35
CA LEU A 75 7.65 7.97 5.04
C LEU A 75 6.61 6.95 4.55
N SER A 76 5.36 7.38 4.32
CA SER A 76 4.32 6.49 3.80
C SER A 76 4.60 5.99 2.38
N VAL A 77 5.21 6.83 1.52
CA VAL A 77 5.60 6.42 0.17
C VAL A 77 6.78 5.45 0.24
N ILE A 78 7.77 5.69 1.11
CA ILE A 78 8.89 4.76 1.33
C ILE A 78 8.39 3.40 1.83
N ALA A 79 7.49 3.39 2.82
CA ALA A 79 6.88 2.18 3.33
C ALA A 79 6.11 1.42 2.24
N LEU A 80 5.37 2.13 1.39
CA LEU A 80 4.67 1.54 0.25
C LEU A 80 5.64 0.96 -0.78
N THR A 81 6.77 1.62 -1.05
CA THR A 81 7.82 1.11 -1.93
C THR A 81 8.44 -0.18 -1.40
N LEU A 82 8.79 -0.21 -0.10
CA LEU A 82 9.32 -1.42 0.53
C LEU A 82 8.30 -2.56 0.49
N CYS A 83 7.03 -2.26 0.81
CA CYS A 83 5.93 -3.21 0.70
C CYS A 83 5.80 -3.75 -0.73
N THR A 84 5.99 -2.90 -1.74
CA THR A 84 5.97 -3.30 -3.16
C THR A 84 7.08 -4.27 -3.50
N ILE A 85 8.31 -3.99 -3.07
CA ILE A 85 9.46 -4.85 -3.31
C ILE A 85 9.25 -6.22 -2.65
N ILE A 86 8.83 -6.25 -1.38
CA ILE A 86 8.57 -7.49 -0.64
C ILE A 86 7.44 -8.29 -1.30
N THR A 87 6.35 -7.61 -1.68
CA THR A 87 5.20 -8.29 -2.28
C THR A 87 5.57 -8.88 -3.63
N ILE A 88 6.19 -8.11 -4.53
CA ILE A 88 6.62 -8.62 -5.84
C ILE A 88 7.62 -9.77 -5.67
N GLY A 89 8.60 -9.63 -4.77
CA GLY A 89 9.57 -10.69 -4.49
C GLY A 89 9.02 -11.90 -3.72
N SER A 90 7.80 -11.81 -3.19
CA SER A 90 7.09 -12.95 -2.62
C SER A 90 6.16 -13.63 -3.63
N PHE A 91 5.83 -12.95 -4.73
CA PHE A 91 4.98 -13.47 -5.81
C PHE A 91 5.77 -14.12 -6.95
N PHE A 92 7.04 -13.70 -7.16
CA PHE A 92 7.99 -14.27 -8.12
C PHE A 92 9.06 -15.08 -7.41
#